data_AF-A0A4S4AMJ3-F1
#
_entry.id   AF-A0A4S4AMJ3-F1
#
_cell.length_a   1.000
_cell.length_b   1.000
_cell.length_c   1.000
_cell.angle_alpha   90.00
_cell.angle_beta   90.00
_cell.angle_gamma   90.00
#
_symmetry.space_group_name_H-M   'P 1'
#
loop_
_entity.id
_entity.type
_entity.pdbx_description
1 polymer ?
#
loop_
_entity_poly.entity_id
_entity_poly.type
_entity_poly.pdbx_seq_one_letter_code
_entity_poly.pdbx_strand_id
1 'polypeptide(L)'
;MDTLGRWLAHYLAEKMESAASAPEGAAGESARRECVDLILRLWERRQTWPLSAPLKDVADRLEELLRPKPRFLRTATQTSDPLLDLLRGLEDLHYRETQVCLMAWATGLDLSKTRAYLHDHPEHLDDDEHRLSQHLIELQGHMFGPEARLDGEPCPDFATLPKPEQRKIVRARLRAIAKSRTQLLGR
;
A
#
# COMPACT_ATOMS: atom_id res chain seq x y z
N MET A 1 -5.40 17.82 5.02
CA MET A 1 -4.13 18.48 4.67
C MET A 1 -3.49 18.82 6.00
N ASP A 2 -2.42 18.11 6.34
CA ASP A 2 -1.79 18.22 7.65
C ASP A 2 -1.22 19.63 7.90
N THR A 3 -1.28 20.07 9.16
CA THR A 3 -0.87 21.41 9.59
C THR A 3 0.59 21.63 9.22
N LEU A 4 1.46 20.66 9.49
CA LEU A 4 2.89 20.70 9.17
C LEU A 4 3.16 20.87 7.67
N GLY A 5 2.43 20.14 6.82
CA GLY A 5 2.54 20.25 5.36
C GLY A 5 2.22 21.66 4.87
N ARG A 6 1.24 22.32 5.50
CA ARG A 6 0.89 23.72 5.21
C ARG A 6 2.01 24.69 5.63
N TRP A 7 2.61 24.49 6.81
CA TRP A 7 3.76 25.29 7.27
C TRP A 7 4.98 25.10 6.38
N LEU A 8 5.27 23.87 5.94
CA LEU A 8 6.36 23.58 4.99
C LEU A 8 6.14 24.24 3.63
N ALA A 9 4.90 24.20 3.12
CA ALA A 9 4.55 24.87 1.87
C ALA A 9 4.72 26.40 1.96
N HIS A 10 4.29 27.00 3.07
CA HIS A 10 4.48 28.44 3.32
C HIS A 10 5.96 28.80 3.47
N TYR A 11 6.73 28.01 4.23
CA TYR A 11 8.16 28.25 4.41
C TYR A 11 8.94 28.11 3.09
N LEU A 12 8.58 27.12 2.26
CA LEU A 12 9.19 26.96 0.94
C LEU A 12 8.83 28.15 0.03
N ALA A 13 7.57 28.59 0.03
CA ALA A 13 7.14 29.76 -0.74
C ALA A 13 7.91 31.02 -0.32
N GLU A 14 8.07 31.25 0.98
CA GLU A 14 8.83 32.37 1.54
C GLU A 14 10.31 32.33 1.11
N LYS A 15 10.93 31.13 1.11
CA LYS A 15 12.32 30.96 0.64
C LYS A 15 12.46 31.17 -0.86
N MET A 16 11.49 30.76 -1.66
CA MET A 16 11.46 31.02 -3.10
C MET A 16 11.31 32.51 -3.39
N GLU A 17 10.43 33.21 -2.67
CA GLU A 17 10.21 34.64 -2.83
C GLU A 17 11.44 35.46 -2.39
N SER A 18 12.09 35.04 -1.29
CA SER A 18 13.35 35.62 -0.82
C SER A 18 14.47 35.43 -1.85
N ALA A 19 14.58 34.25 -2.47
CA ALA A 19 15.57 33.97 -3.51
C ALA A 19 15.31 34.76 -4.81
N ALA A 20 14.04 34.94 -5.17
CA ALA A 20 13.62 35.70 -6.34
C ALA A 20 13.86 37.20 -6.17
N SER A 21 13.66 37.72 -4.95
CA SER A 21 13.82 39.15 -4.63
C SER A 21 15.24 39.52 -4.22
N ALA A 22 16.16 38.56 -4.12
CA ALA A 22 17.51 38.80 -3.66
C ALA A 22 18.36 39.55 -4.69
N PRO A 23 19.12 40.59 -4.28
CA PRO A 23 19.97 41.37 -5.16
C PRO A 23 21.13 40.53 -5.72
N GLU A 24 21.69 40.96 -6.86
CA GLU A 24 22.90 40.34 -7.41
C GLU A 24 24.09 40.55 -6.48
N GLY A 25 24.84 39.46 -6.22
CA GLY A 25 25.98 39.44 -5.31
C GLY A 25 25.96 38.23 -4.39
N ALA A 26 27.02 38.10 -3.58
CA ALA A 26 27.28 36.91 -2.76
C ALA A 26 26.12 36.53 -1.82
N ALA A 27 25.41 37.53 -1.28
CA ALA A 27 24.25 37.30 -0.41
C ALA A 27 23.04 36.73 -1.17
N GLY A 28 22.77 37.20 -2.40
CA GLY A 28 21.70 36.67 -3.22
C GLY A 28 22.01 35.29 -3.79
N GLU A 29 23.27 35.02 -4.14
CA GLU A 29 23.73 33.68 -4.48
C GLU A 29 23.49 32.68 -3.34
N SER A 30 23.73 33.10 -2.09
CA SER A 30 23.51 32.26 -0.90
C SER A 30 22.03 31.93 -0.72
N ALA A 31 21.15 32.93 -0.79
CA ALA A 31 19.70 32.72 -0.65
C ALA A 31 19.14 31.78 -1.72
N ARG A 32 19.62 31.89 -2.97
CA ARG A 32 19.25 30.99 -4.06
C ARG A 32 19.77 29.57 -3.82
N ARG A 33 21.01 29.43 -3.35
CA ARG A 33 21.60 28.12 -3.00
C ARG A 33 20.81 27.44 -1.88
N GLU A 34 20.48 28.17 -0.82
CA GLU A 34 19.66 27.65 0.28
C GLU A 34 18.28 27.17 -0.21
N CYS A 35 17.63 27.94 -1.10
CA CYS A 35 16.35 27.55 -1.68
C CYS A 35 16.47 26.29 -2.54
N VAL A 36 17.50 26.18 -3.39
CA VAL A 36 17.75 25.00 -4.22
C VAL A 36 18.05 23.77 -3.35
N ASP A 37 18.91 23.91 -2.35
CA ASP A 37 19.23 22.82 -1.42
C ASP A 37 17.99 22.36 -0.65
N LEU A 38 17.13 23.28 -0.23
CA LEU A 38 15.87 22.94 0.43
C LEU A 38 14.96 22.12 -0.49
N ILE A 39 14.81 22.53 -1.76
CA ILE A 39 14.00 21.82 -2.76
C ILE A 39 14.58 20.43 -3.01
N LEU A 40 15.90 20.32 -3.21
CA LEU A 40 16.57 19.04 -3.46
C LEU A 40 16.43 18.10 -2.26
N ARG A 41 16.54 18.58 -1.02
CA ARG A 41 16.32 17.79 0.19
C ARG A 41 14.86 17.32 0.32
N LEU A 42 13.90 18.19 0.02
CA LEU A 42 12.48 17.81 -0.02
C LEU A 42 12.21 16.75 -1.08
N TRP A 43 12.82 16.90 -2.26
CA TRP A 43 12.68 15.95 -3.36
C TRP A 43 13.34 14.60 -3.07
N GLU A 44 14.54 14.60 -2.47
CA GLU A 44 15.24 13.38 -2.03
C GLU A 44 14.41 12.64 -0.98
N ARG A 45 13.86 13.36 0.01
CA ARG A 45 12.94 12.79 1.01
C ARG A 45 11.69 12.18 0.36
N ARG A 46 11.12 12.82 -0.65
CA ARG A 46 9.98 12.30 -1.43
C ARG A 46 10.32 10.97 -2.14
N GLN A 47 11.55 10.80 -2.62
CA GLN A 47 12.00 9.56 -3.25
C GLN A 47 12.25 8.43 -2.24
N THR A 48 12.63 8.78 -1.00
CA THR A 48 12.77 7.80 0.09
C THR A 48 11.44 7.45 0.77
N TRP A 49 10.36 8.16 0.45
CA TRP A 49 9.03 7.85 0.94
C TRP A 49 8.50 6.60 0.22
N PRO A 50 8.01 5.58 0.94
CA PRO A 50 7.62 4.29 0.34
C PRO A 50 6.48 4.37 -0.68
N LEU A 51 5.85 5.55 -0.88
CA LEU A 51 4.68 5.77 -1.74
C LEU A 51 4.73 7.20 -2.36
N SER A 52 5.28 7.34 -3.56
CA SER A 52 5.61 8.62 -4.22
C SER A 52 4.47 9.25 -5.05
N ALA A 53 3.21 8.96 -4.73
CA ALA A 53 2.00 9.52 -5.35
C ALA A 53 1.17 10.30 -4.30
N PRO A 54 0.18 11.15 -4.67
CA PRO A 54 -0.79 11.65 -3.69
C PRO A 54 -1.39 10.44 -2.98
N LEU A 55 -1.02 10.28 -1.71
CA LEU A 55 -1.24 9.07 -0.93
C LEU A 55 -2.72 8.72 -0.83
N LYS A 56 -3.61 9.71 -0.86
CA LYS A 56 -5.03 9.50 -0.63
C LYS A 56 -5.66 8.55 -1.63
N ASP A 57 -5.53 8.79 -2.94
CA ASP A 57 -6.22 7.95 -3.93
C ASP A 57 -5.68 6.51 -3.99
N VAL A 58 -4.40 6.32 -3.66
CA VAL A 58 -3.74 5.00 -3.65
C VAL A 58 -3.97 4.30 -2.31
N ALA A 59 -3.95 5.03 -1.19
CA ALA A 59 -4.24 4.52 0.15
C ALA A 59 -5.71 4.14 0.28
N ASP A 60 -6.65 4.94 -0.25
CA ASP A 60 -8.07 4.61 -0.27
C ASP A 60 -8.32 3.30 -1.05
N ARG A 61 -7.67 3.15 -2.22
CA ARG A 61 -7.75 1.92 -3.00
C ARG A 61 -7.06 0.75 -2.32
N LEU A 62 -5.89 0.97 -1.73
CA LEU A 62 -5.14 -0.09 -1.07
C LEU A 62 -5.87 -0.54 0.19
N GLU A 63 -6.46 0.38 0.94
CA GLU A 63 -7.32 0.09 2.08
C GLU A 63 -8.52 -0.75 1.65
N GLU A 64 -9.21 -0.38 0.57
CA GLU A 64 -10.34 -1.17 0.07
C GLU A 64 -9.91 -2.60 -0.34
N LEU A 65 -8.72 -2.74 -0.95
CA LEU A 65 -8.15 -4.03 -1.31
C LEU A 65 -7.68 -4.84 -0.09
N LEU A 66 -7.24 -4.16 0.96
CA LEU A 66 -6.78 -4.74 2.22
C LEU A 66 -7.92 -5.07 3.18
N ARG A 67 -9.10 -4.47 2.97
CA ARG A 67 -10.24 -4.60 3.85
C ARG A 67 -10.72 -6.05 3.88
N PRO A 68 -10.82 -6.69 5.06
CA PRO A 68 -11.39 -8.02 5.13
C PRO A 68 -12.83 -7.98 4.62
N LYS A 69 -13.17 -8.88 3.69
CA LYS A 69 -14.51 -8.95 3.07
C LYS A 69 -15.59 -8.77 4.15
N PRO A 70 -16.48 -7.78 4.03
CA PRO A 70 -17.47 -7.53 5.07
C PRO A 70 -18.33 -8.77 5.31
N ARG A 71 -18.49 -9.12 6.59
CA ARG A 71 -19.15 -10.37 7.02
C ARG A 71 -20.59 -10.52 6.51
N PHE A 72 -21.27 -9.43 6.19
CA PHE A 72 -22.63 -9.46 5.64
C PHE A 72 -22.72 -10.04 4.21
N LEU A 73 -21.62 -10.07 3.45
CA LEU A 73 -21.56 -10.81 2.18
C LEU A 73 -21.32 -12.32 2.39
N ARG A 74 -20.93 -12.72 3.61
CA ARG A 74 -20.56 -14.11 3.95
C ARG A 74 -21.76 -14.95 4.34
N THR A 75 -22.90 -14.32 4.61
CA THR A 75 -24.17 -14.95 5.00
C THR A 75 -25.23 -14.67 3.96
N ALA A 76 -25.00 -15.10 2.72
CA ALA A 76 -26.09 -15.15 1.76
C ALA A 76 -26.49 -16.63 1.62
N THR A 77 -27.51 -17.01 2.38
CA THR A 77 -28.38 -18.13 2.00
C THR A 77 -28.69 -18.02 0.51
N GLN A 78 -28.53 -19.11 -0.25
CA GLN A 78 -28.89 -19.20 -1.67
C GLN A 78 -30.10 -18.31 -1.95
N THR A 79 -29.88 -17.26 -2.74
CA THR A 79 -31.01 -16.47 -3.21
C THR A 79 -31.74 -17.30 -4.24
N SER A 80 -33.07 -17.19 -4.31
CA SER A 80 -33.85 -17.92 -5.33
C SER A 80 -33.48 -17.54 -6.77
N ASP A 81 -32.62 -16.53 -6.98
CA ASP A 81 -32.18 -16.02 -8.28
C ASP A 81 -30.78 -16.59 -8.67
N PRO A 82 -30.72 -17.45 -9.70
CA PRO A 82 -29.46 -18.02 -10.19
C PRO A 82 -28.41 -16.99 -10.64
N LEU A 83 -28.83 -15.83 -11.19
CA LEU A 83 -27.90 -14.80 -11.67
C LEU A 83 -27.21 -14.08 -10.51
N LEU A 84 -27.93 -13.86 -9.41
CA LEU A 84 -27.39 -13.24 -8.21
C LEU A 84 -26.40 -14.17 -7.50
N ASP A 85 -26.69 -15.47 -7.45
CA ASP A 85 -25.77 -16.48 -6.93
C ASP A 85 -24.50 -16.60 -7.79
N LEU A 86 -24.64 -16.50 -9.12
CA LEU A 86 -23.51 -16.45 -10.04
C LEU A 86 -22.63 -15.21 -9.80
N LEU A 87 -23.24 -14.01 -9.69
CA LEU A 87 -22.53 -12.77 -9.42
C LEU A 87 -21.73 -12.86 -8.11
N ARG A 88 -22.35 -13.32 -7.03
CA ARG A 88 -21.69 -13.52 -5.73
C ARG A 88 -20.52 -14.49 -5.81
N GLY A 89 -20.69 -15.59 -6.53
CA GLY A 89 -19.61 -16.56 -6.75
C GLY A 89 -18.44 -15.94 -7.53
N LEU A 90 -18.70 -15.10 -8.53
CA LEU A 90 -17.65 -14.40 -9.26
C LEU A 90 -16.94 -13.35 -8.41
N GLU A 91 -17.67 -12.60 -7.59
CA GLU A 91 -17.11 -11.64 -6.64
C GLU A 91 -16.21 -12.33 -5.60
N ASP A 92 -16.64 -13.48 -5.07
CA ASP A 92 -15.84 -14.30 -4.17
C ASP A 92 -14.51 -14.74 -4.81
N LEU A 93 -14.57 -15.24 -6.05
CA LEU A 93 -13.38 -15.68 -6.77
C LEU A 93 -12.44 -14.51 -7.09
N HIS A 94 -12.99 -13.36 -7.49
CA HIS A 94 -12.20 -12.16 -7.76
C HIS A 94 -11.51 -11.66 -6.48
N TYR A 95 -12.23 -11.61 -5.35
CA TYR A 95 -11.65 -11.22 -4.08
C TYR A 95 -10.49 -12.14 -3.68
N ARG A 96 -10.64 -13.47 -3.84
CA ARG A 96 -9.58 -14.44 -3.56
C ARG A 96 -8.34 -14.22 -4.44
N GLU A 97 -8.51 -13.95 -5.73
CA GLU A 97 -7.40 -13.63 -6.64
C GLU A 97 -6.66 -12.37 -6.19
N THR A 98 -7.41 -11.33 -5.85
CA THR A 98 -6.86 -10.06 -5.37
C THR A 98 -6.05 -10.26 -4.08
N GLN A 99 -6.58 -11.00 -3.11
CA GLN A 99 -5.88 -11.29 -1.85
C GLN A 99 -4.58 -12.07 -2.10
N VAL A 100 -4.60 -13.11 -2.94
CA VAL A 100 -3.39 -13.88 -3.27
C VAL A 100 -2.30 -12.98 -3.87
N CYS A 101 -2.67 -12.12 -4.82
CA CYS A 101 -1.74 -11.19 -5.45
C CYS A 101 -1.21 -10.16 -4.45
N LEU A 102 -2.07 -9.59 -3.62
CA LEU A 102 -1.71 -8.56 -2.66
C LEU A 102 -0.77 -9.12 -1.58
N MET A 103 -1.08 -10.29 -1.03
CA MET A 103 -0.21 -10.93 -0.03
C MET A 103 1.16 -11.28 -0.61
N ALA A 104 1.21 -11.78 -1.84
CA ALA A 104 2.47 -12.06 -2.52
C ALA A 104 3.28 -10.80 -2.86
N TRP A 105 2.61 -9.70 -3.16
CA TRP A 105 3.26 -8.41 -3.38
C TRP A 105 3.84 -7.85 -2.08
N ALA A 106 3.09 -7.91 -0.98
CA ALA A 106 3.51 -7.38 0.31
C ALA A 106 4.77 -8.06 0.88
N THR A 107 5.02 -9.34 0.59
CA THR A 107 6.27 -10.01 0.98
C THR A 107 7.49 -9.54 0.19
N GLY A 108 7.30 -8.77 -0.89
CA GLY A 108 8.37 -8.15 -1.66
C GLY A 108 8.74 -6.74 -1.20
N LEU A 109 7.99 -6.16 -0.27
CA LEU A 109 8.21 -4.79 0.18
C LEU A 109 9.32 -4.70 1.22
N ASP A 110 10.22 -3.73 1.06
CA ASP A 110 11.11 -3.32 2.14
C ASP A 110 10.39 -2.32 3.05
N LEU A 111 9.84 -2.82 4.15
CA LEU A 111 9.14 -2.01 5.15
C LEU A 111 10.06 -1.61 6.32
N SER A 112 11.38 -1.84 6.21
CA SER A 112 12.33 -1.58 7.31
C SER A 112 12.33 -0.10 7.69
N LYS A 113 12.38 0.78 6.69
CA LYS A 113 12.33 2.24 6.88
C LYS A 113 10.98 2.69 7.42
N THR A 114 9.90 2.13 6.89
CA THR A 114 8.54 2.44 7.35
C THR A 114 8.34 2.06 8.81
N ARG A 115 8.86 0.90 9.24
CA ARG A 115 8.79 0.45 10.64
C ARG A 115 9.60 1.36 11.57
N ALA A 116 10.81 1.77 11.18
CA ALA A 116 11.60 2.72 11.96
C ALA A 116 10.89 4.08 12.05
N TYR A 117 10.35 4.57 10.94
CA TYR A 117 9.65 5.85 10.89
C TYR A 117 8.37 5.86 11.75
N LEU A 118 7.57 4.79 11.70
CA LEU A 118 6.39 4.63 12.56
C LEU A 118 6.73 4.60 14.06
N HIS A 119 7.88 4.03 14.40
CA HIS A 119 8.33 3.97 15.79
C HIS A 119 8.82 5.35 16.28
N ASP A 120 9.58 6.05 15.45
CA ASP A 120 10.27 7.28 15.86
C ASP A 120 9.38 8.53 15.73
N HIS A 121 8.41 8.52 14.80
CA HIS A 121 7.61 9.68 14.42
C HIS A 121 6.12 9.34 14.10
N PRO A 122 5.38 8.66 14.98
CA PRO A 122 3.97 8.34 14.74
C PRO A 122 3.08 9.58 14.55
N GLU A 123 3.44 10.71 15.18
CA GLU A 123 2.71 11.97 15.14
C GLU A 123 2.77 12.71 13.80
N HIS A 124 3.64 12.27 12.88
CA HIS A 124 3.82 12.88 11.56
C HIS A 124 2.98 12.23 10.46
N LEU A 125 2.20 11.21 10.78
CA LEU A 125 1.31 10.52 9.84
C LEU A 125 -0.13 10.90 10.16
N ASP A 126 -0.96 11.02 9.12
CA ASP A 126 -2.39 11.09 9.35
C ASP A 126 -2.96 9.71 9.77
N ASP A 127 -4.18 9.70 10.29
CA ASP A 127 -4.82 8.49 10.83
C ASP A 127 -4.94 7.37 9.77
N ASP A 128 -5.11 7.73 8.49
CA ASP A 128 -5.27 6.79 7.39
C ASP A 128 -3.91 6.21 6.97
N GLU A 129 -2.88 7.05 6.84
CA GLU A 129 -1.50 6.68 6.56
C GLU A 129 -0.92 5.78 7.66
N HIS A 130 -1.20 6.10 8.91
CA HIS A 130 -0.79 5.30 10.06
C HIS A 130 -1.47 3.92 10.02
N ARG A 131 -2.81 3.88 9.85
CA ARG A 131 -3.58 2.64 9.72
C ARG A 131 -3.07 1.75 8.58
N LEU A 132 -2.86 2.33 7.40
CA LEU A 132 -2.38 1.62 6.21
C LEU A 132 -0.99 1.03 6.44
N SER A 133 -0.08 1.83 7.01
CA SER A 133 1.31 1.42 7.24
C SER A 133 1.38 0.30 8.28
N GLN A 134 0.59 0.38 9.36
CA GLN A 134 0.47 -0.70 10.33
C GLN A 134 -0.09 -1.97 9.70
N HIS A 135 -1.17 -1.86 8.93
CA HIS A 135 -1.81 -3.01 8.28
C HIS A 135 -0.86 -3.72 7.30
N LEU A 136 -0.04 -2.98 6.55
CA LEU A 136 0.99 -3.56 5.69
C LEU A 136 2.08 -4.30 6.48
N ILE A 137 2.52 -3.74 7.61
CA ILE A 137 3.50 -4.39 8.49
C ILE A 137 2.93 -5.66 9.10
N GLU A 138 1.69 -5.64 9.58
CA GLU A 138 1.00 -6.79 10.12
C GLU A 138 0.83 -7.89 9.06
N LEU A 139 0.37 -7.52 7.86
CA LEU A 139 0.19 -8.45 6.76
C LEU A 139 1.51 -9.07 6.33
N GLN A 140 2.58 -8.28 6.23
CA GLN A 140 3.91 -8.80 5.97
C GLN A 140 4.37 -9.74 7.10
N GLY A 141 4.19 -9.34 8.36
CA GLY A 141 4.53 -10.15 9.54
C GLY A 141 3.81 -11.50 9.55
N HIS A 142 2.52 -11.52 9.21
CA HIS A 142 1.74 -12.76 9.10
C HIS A 142 2.32 -13.71 8.05
N MET A 143 2.82 -13.17 6.92
CA MET A 143 3.45 -13.95 5.86
C MET A 143 4.86 -14.47 6.20
N PHE A 144 5.50 -13.91 7.21
CA PHE A 144 6.75 -14.42 7.80
C PHE A 144 6.52 -15.48 8.88
N GLY A 145 5.27 -15.72 9.29
CA GLY A 145 4.95 -16.65 10.36
C GLY A 145 4.62 -18.08 9.89
N PRO A 146 4.60 -19.05 10.82
CA PRO A 146 4.22 -20.43 10.54
C PRO A 146 2.73 -20.58 10.23
N GLU A 147 1.91 -19.61 10.64
CA GLU A 147 0.47 -19.57 10.36
C GLU A 147 0.12 -18.86 9.06
N ALA A 148 1.11 -18.48 8.25
CA ALA A 148 0.89 -17.83 6.97
C ALA A 148 -0.06 -18.65 6.09
N ARG A 149 -1.10 -18.01 5.55
CA ARG A 149 -2.07 -18.63 4.65
C ARG A 149 -2.20 -17.84 3.36
N LEU A 150 -2.31 -18.54 2.24
CA LEU A 150 -2.65 -17.97 0.94
C LEU A 150 -3.92 -18.64 0.46
N ASP A 151 -4.96 -17.84 0.21
CA ASP A 151 -6.27 -18.34 -0.22
C ASP A 151 -6.90 -19.34 0.78
N GLY A 152 -6.66 -19.13 2.08
CA GLY A 152 -7.10 -20.05 3.14
C GLY A 152 -6.31 -21.36 3.23
N GLU A 153 -5.34 -21.62 2.34
CA GLU A 153 -4.45 -22.76 2.46
C GLU A 153 -3.18 -22.40 3.24
N PRO A 154 -2.69 -23.27 4.14
CA PRO A 154 -1.46 -23.04 4.88
C PRO A 154 -0.26 -22.97 3.92
N CYS A 155 0.58 -21.96 4.13
CA CYS A 155 1.80 -21.72 3.39
C CYS A 155 2.84 -21.11 4.36
N PRO A 156 3.37 -21.92 5.29
CA PRO A 156 4.24 -21.43 6.37
C PRO A 156 5.46 -20.73 5.80
N ASP A 157 5.87 -19.65 6.46
CA ASP A 157 7.10 -18.91 6.17
C ASP A 157 7.24 -18.47 4.70
N PHE A 158 6.11 -18.24 4.01
CA PHE A 158 6.09 -17.93 2.58
C PHE A 158 7.00 -16.75 2.20
N ALA A 159 7.10 -15.74 3.06
CA ALA A 159 7.96 -14.58 2.82
C ALA A 159 9.47 -14.93 2.82
N THR A 160 9.87 -16.01 3.50
CA THR A 160 11.27 -16.48 3.56
C THR A 160 11.69 -17.28 2.32
N LEU A 161 10.73 -17.79 1.55
CA LEU A 161 11.00 -18.59 0.37
C LEU A 161 11.67 -17.77 -0.73
N PRO A 162 12.51 -18.37 -1.59
CA PRO A 162 13.04 -17.70 -2.78
C PRO A 162 11.90 -17.19 -3.68
N LYS A 163 12.08 -16.01 -4.30
CA LYS A 163 11.11 -15.44 -5.25
C LYS A 163 10.61 -16.38 -6.35
N PRO A 164 11.40 -17.30 -6.96
CA PRO A 164 10.86 -18.26 -7.92
C PRO A 164 9.87 -19.25 -7.29
N GLU A 165 10.09 -19.67 -6.05
CA GLU A 165 9.19 -20.58 -5.34
C GLU A 165 7.90 -19.87 -4.91
N GLN A 166 8.02 -18.64 -4.39
CA GLN A 166 6.87 -17.78 -4.11
C GLN A 166 5.96 -17.65 -5.35
N ARG A 167 6.56 -17.36 -6.52
CA ARG A 167 5.84 -17.26 -7.81
C ARG A 167 5.17 -18.58 -8.21
N LYS A 168 5.82 -19.72 -7.97
CA LYS A 168 5.25 -21.05 -8.28
C LYS A 168 3.99 -21.31 -7.45
N ILE A 169 4.03 -21.03 -6.15
CA ILE A 169 2.90 -21.20 -5.23
C ILE A 169 1.75 -20.27 -5.64
N VAL A 170 2.03 -18.98 -5.84
CA VAL A 170 1.03 -17.98 -6.25
C VAL A 170 0.35 -18.39 -7.56
N ARG A 171 1.13 -18.80 -8.57
CA ARG A 171 0.56 -19.28 -9.84
C ARG A 171 -0.30 -20.52 -9.66
N ALA A 172 0.08 -21.45 -8.78
CA ALA A 172 -0.72 -22.63 -8.48
C ALA A 172 -2.07 -22.24 -7.86
N ARG A 173 -2.09 -21.28 -6.93
CA ARG A 173 -3.33 -20.74 -6.32
C ARG A 173 -4.22 -20.06 -7.34
N LEU A 174 -3.66 -19.16 -8.15
CA LEU A 174 -4.43 -18.47 -9.19
C LEU A 174 -5.02 -19.45 -10.22
N ARG A 175 -4.29 -20.53 -10.57
CA ARG A 175 -4.83 -21.59 -11.43
C ARG A 175 -5.98 -22.35 -10.78
N ALA A 176 -5.91 -22.61 -9.48
CA ALA A 176 -6.99 -23.26 -8.75
C ALA A 176 -8.26 -22.38 -8.75
N ILE A 177 -8.11 -21.07 -8.52
CA ILE A 177 -9.23 -20.12 -8.56
C ILE A 177 -9.81 -20.01 -9.98
N ALA A 178 -8.96 -19.95 -11.01
CA ALA A 178 -9.40 -19.96 -12.41
C ALA A 178 -10.20 -21.23 -12.76
N LYS A 179 -9.79 -22.40 -12.25
CA LYS A 179 -10.56 -23.64 -12.40
C LYS A 179 -11.94 -23.52 -11.73
N SER A 180 -12.01 -23.00 -10.51
CA SER A 180 -13.29 -22.75 -9.83
C SER A 180 -14.18 -21.78 -10.61
N ARG A 181 -13.61 -20.76 -11.26
CA ARG A 181 -14.35 -19.85 -12.16
C ARG A 181 -14.97 -20.57 -13.34
N THR A 182 -14.21 -21.43 -14.02
CA THR A 182 -14.74 -22.22 -15.14
C THR A 182 -15.85 -23.18 -14.71
N GLN A 183 -15.76 -23.75 -13.50
CA GLN A 183 -16.79 -24.62 -12.94
C GLN A 183 -18.06 -23.84 -12.58
N LEU A 184 -17.92 -22.60 -12.12
CA LEU A 184 -19.06 -21.75 -11.78
C LEU A 184 -19.81 -21.27 -13.03
N LEU A 185 -19.09 -20.89 -14.09
CA LEU A 185 -19.66 -20.44 -15.36
C LEU A 185 -20.24 -21.57 -16.24
N GLY A 186 -19.83 -22.82 -15.98
CA GLY A 186 -20.34 -24.00 -16.68
C GLY A 186 -21.56 -24.66 -16.02
N ARG A 187 -22.09 -24.07 -14.95
CA ARG A 187 -23.37 -24.46 -14.31
C ARG A 187 -24.52 -23.65 -14.89
#